data_AF-A0A1G1AFS4-F1
#
_entry.id   AF-A0A1G1AFS4-F1
#
_cell.length_a   1.000
_cell.length_b   1.000
_cell.length_c   1.000
_cell.angle_alpha   90.00
_cell.angle_beta   90.00
_cell.angle_gamma   90.00
#
_symmetry.space_group_name_H-M   'P 1'
#
loop_
_entity.id
_entity.type
_entity.pdbx_description
1 polymer ?
#
loop_
_entity_poly.entity_id
_entity_poly.type
_entity_poly.pdbx_seq_one_letter_code
_entity_poly.pdbx_strand_id
1 'polypeptide(L)'
;MVIIATRYSYTADEVDNMLIVETPVKQSALTNDLVKPAETPSFKPVESEVVLPTAIIDSSTIVAQPVVTNQPVIAPPQPVVVPEPVAALQTELMLREQELAKANREVERLKDIVRKIQDANRRESLVFHYNMAAIYRSNMLYKKAEEAYVKALEIDPRDAGVHYNLAILYDDNFKDKKKAKYHYERFLELAPEDPDAPKVREWLSSIL
;
A
#
# COMPACT_ATOMS: atom_id res chain seq x y z
N MET A 1 -16.99 5.29 -42.46
CA MET A 1 -15.95 4.24 -42.57
C MET A 1 -15.90 3.52 -41.23
N VAL A 2 -16.22 2.22 -41.22
CA VAL A 2 -16.27 1.26 -40.09
C VAL A 2 -16.32 1.82 -38.65
N ILE A 3 -17.51 1.76 -38.03
CA ILE A 3 -17.67 1.75 -36.57
C ILE A 3 -17.89 0.30 -36.16
N ILE A 4 -16.99 -0.28 -35.34
CA ILE A 4 -17.20 -1.61 -34.76
C ILE A 4 -17.88 -1.42 -33.40
N ALA A 5 -19.20 -1.57 -33.36
CA ALA A 5 -19.97 -1.62 -32.13
C ALA A 5 -20.11 -3.07 -31.65
N THR A 6 -19.26 -3.51 -30.73
CA THR A 6 -19.39 -4.80 -30.05
C THR A 6 -20.57 -4.77 -29.09
N ARG A 7 -21.75 -5.18 -29.57
CA ARG A 7 -22.92 -5.48 -28.73
C ARG A 7 -22.61 -6.68 -27.83
N TYR A 8 -22.56 -6.44 -26.52
CA TYR A 8 -22.88 -7.49 -25.54
C TYR A 8 -24.40 -7.52 -25.35
N SER A 9 -25.04 -8.59 -25.81
CA SER A 9 -26.45 -8.87 -25.56
C SER A 9 -26.58 -9.94 -24.48
N TYR A 10 -26.99 -9.54 -23.28
CA TYR A 10 -27.45 -10.47 -22.26
C TYR A 10 -28.97 -10.64 -22.37
N THR A 11 -29.43 -11.90 -22.35
CA THR A 11 -30.85 -12.27 -22.36
C THR A 11 -31.43 -12.20 -20.94
N ALA A 12 -32.74 -11.93 -20.84
CA ALA A 12 -33.39 -11.58 -19.57
C ALA A 12 -33.55 -12.74 -18.56
N ASP A 13 -33.08 -13.94 -18.88
CA ASP A 13 -33.33 -15.16 -18.10
C ASP A 13 -32.22 -15.52 -17.09
N GLU A 14 -31.10 -14.78 -17.06
CA GLU A 14 -29.97 -15.05 -16.14
C GLU A 14 -30.03 -14.30 -14.79
N VAL A 15 -31.04 -13.43 -14.59
CA VAL A 15 -31.10 -12.52 -13.42
C VAL A 15 -31.67 -13.19 -12.16
N ASP A 16 -32.32 -14.35 -12.29
CA ASP A 16 -33.25 -14.89 -11.28
C ASP A 16 -32.60 -15.81 -10.22
N ASN A 17 -31.27 -15.93 -10.21
CA ASN A 17 -30.54 -16.86 -9.33
C ASN A 17 -29.55 -16.19 -8.35
N MET A 18 -29.58 -14.86 -8.22
CA MET A 18 -28.73 -14.16 -7.24
C MET A 18 -29.39 -14.13 -5.86
N LEU A 19 -29.26 -15.23 -5.12
CA LEU A 19 -29.77 -15.38 -3.76
C LEU A 19 -29.08 -14.39 -2.80
N ILE A 20 -29.73 -13.26 -2.49
CA ILE A 20 -29.23 -12.28 -1.53
C ILE A 20 -29.38 -12.85 -0.12
N VAL A 21 -28.28 -13.40 0.42
CA VAL A 21 -28.18 -13.78 1.84
C VAL A 21 -27.71 -12.57 2.64
N GLU A 22 -28.62 -11.66 2.94
CA GLU A 22 -28.36 -10.56 3.87
C GLU A 22 -28.15 -11.09 5.30
N THR A 23 -26.90 -11.04 5.77
CA THR A 23 -26.60 -11.18 7.20
C THR A 23 -26.46 -9.78 7.81
N PRO A 24 -27.21 -9.45 8.89
CA PRO A 24 -27.22 -8.10 9.44
C PRO A 24 -25.94 -7.86 10.26
N VAL A 25 -24.99 -7.11 9.69
CA VAL A 25 -23.81 -6.62 10.41
C VAL A 25 -24.25 -5.56 11.42
N LYS A 26 -24.31 -5.93 12.71
CA LYS A 26 -24.45 -4.95 13.80
C LYS A 26 -23.21 -4.06 13.84
N GLN A 27 -23.40 -2.76 13.62
CA GLN A 27 -22.39 -1.75 13.90
C GLN A 27 -22.16 -1.65 15.41
N SER A 28 -21.14 -2.33 15.93
CA SER A 28 -20.58 -2.02 17.24
C SER A 28 -19.56 -0.88 17.10
N ALA A 29 -19.75 0.19 17.86
CA ALA A 29 -18.88 1.36 17.82
C ALA A 29 -17.43 0.99 18.18
N LEU A 30 -16.49 1.32 17.28
CA LEU A 30 -15.06 1.34 17.59
C LEU A 30 -14.76 2.63 18.36
N THR A 31 -14.60 2.54 19.68
CA THR A 31 -14.04 3.63 20.48
C THR A 31 -12.54 3.74 20.23
N ASN A 32 -12.06 4.96 20.00
CA ASN A 32 -10.63 5.25 19.91
C ASN A 32 -9.99 5.24 21.31
N ASP A 33 -9.77 4.06 21.87
CA ASP A 33 -8.96 3.90 23.07
C ASP A 33 -7.48 3.75 22.68
N LEU A 34 -6.74 4.83 22.91
CA LEU A 34 -5.30 4.92 22.66
C LEU A 34 -4.55 3.94 23.58
N VAL A 35 -4.04 2.85 23.02
CA VAL A 35 -3.12 1.94 23.72
C VAL A 35 -1.86 2.72 24.09
N LYS A 36 -1.69 3.04 25.38
CA LYS A 36 -0.44 3.58 25.91
C LYS A 36 0.68 2.53 25.76
N PRO A 37 1.91 2.94 25.43
CA PRO A 37 3.04 2.00 25.37
C PRO A 37 3.31 1.41 26.76
N ALA A 38 3.58 0.10 26.80
CA ALA A 38 3.96 -0.58 28.03
C ALA A 38 5.35 -0.12 28.51
N GLU A 39 5.47 0.17 29.81
CA GLU A 39 6.75 0.55 30.42
C GLU A 39 7.70 -0.66 30.45
N THR A 40 8.92 -0.49 29.92
CA THR A 40 9.98 -1.50 29.99
C THR A 40 10.56 -1.58 31.40
N PRO A 41 10.67 -2.77 32.03
CA PRO A 41 11.22 -2.89 33.37
C PRO A 41 12.71 -2.53 33.41
N SER A 42 13.08 -1.66 34.35
CA SER A 42 14.45 -1.23 34.57
C SER A 42 15.25 -2.31 35.31
N PHE A 43 16.26 -2.89 34.65
CA PHE A 43 17.22 -3.79 35.27
C PHE A 43 18.36 -2.99 35.89
N LYS A 44 18.58 -3.16 37.20
CA LYS A 44 19.82 -2.72 37.86
C LYS A 44 20.93 -3.76 37.64
N PRO A 45 22.18 -3.34 37.42
CA PRO A 45 23.31 -4.26 37.33
C PRO A 45 23.57 -4.91 38.70
N VAL A 46 23.90 -6.21 38.68
CA VAL A 46 24.38 -6.93 39.87
C VAL A 46 25.90 -6.89 39.85
N GLU A 47 26.48 -6.12 40.76
CA GLU A 47 27.93 -6.19 41.02
C GLU A 47 28.24 -7.47 41.80
N SER A 48 29.20 -8.26 41.32
CA SER A 48 29.72 -9.44 42.01
C SER A 48 31.16 -9.18 42.47
N GLU A 49 31.35 -9.12 43.79
CA GLU A 49 32.69 -8.99 44.38
C GLU A 49 33.53 -10.24 44.11
N VAL A 50 34.68 -10.05 43.46
CA VAL A 50 35.68 -11.11 43.26
C VAL A 50 36.62 -11.13 44.48
N VAL A 51 36.33 -12.02 45.43
CA VAL A 51 37.23 -12.25 46.57
C VAL A 51 38.35 -13.22 46.16
N LEU A 52 39.58 -12.70 46.03
CA LEU A 52 40.77 -13.52 45.79
C LEU A 52 41.33 -14.04 47.14
N PRO A 53 41.55 -15.36 47.32
CA PRO A 53 42.19 -15.88 48.52
C PRO A 53 43.71 -15.63 48.48
N THR A 54 44.22 -14.91 49.47
CA THR A 54 45.66 -14.76 49.73
C THR A 54 46.24 -16.06 50.32
N ALA A 55 47.36 -16.51 49.76
CA ALA A 55 48.09 -17.66 50.30
C ALA A 55 48.92 -17.27 51.54
N ILE A 56 48.85 -18.09 52.58
CA ILE A 56 49.82 -18.10 53.69
C ILE A 56 50.63 -19.39 53.56
N ILE A 57 51.95 -19.24 53.49
CA ILE A 57 52.92 -20.34 53.43
C ILE A 57 53.56 -20.42 54.82
N ASP A 58 53.55 -21.59 55.44
CA ASP A 58 54.43 -21.89 56.58
C ASP A 58 55.17 -23.21 56.34
N SER A 59 56.38 -23.32 56.89
CA SER A 59 57.46 -24.17 56.37
C SER A 59 57.95 -25.20 57.39
N SER A 60 57.74 -26.50 57.13
CA SER A 60 58.49 -27.59 57.81
C SER A 60 58.40 -28.97 57.13
N THR A 61 59.43 -29.34 56.33
CA THR A 61 60.48 -30.31 56.75
C THR A 61 60.00 -31.53 57.58
N ILE A 62 59.99 -32.82 57.19
CA ILE A 62 60.58 -33.65 56.07
C ILE A 62 59.60 -34.85 55.79
N VAL A 63 59.48 -35.49 54.61
CA VAL A 63 60.17 -36.73 54.12
C VAL A 63 59.76 -37.02 52.67
N ALA A 64 60.72 -37.32 51.79
CA ALA A 64 60.45 -37.76 50.42
C ALA A 64 60.11 -39.27 50.37
N GLN A 65 58.99 -39.61 49.72
CA GLN A 65 58.70 -40.96 49.21
C GLN A 65 58.38 -40.88 47.72
N PRO A 66 58.79 -41.86 46.88
CA PRO A 66 58.52 -41.84 45.45
C PRO A 66 57.06 -42.26 45.18
N VAL A 67 56.12 -41.33 45.32
CA VAL A 67 54.73 -41.57 44.93
C VAL A 67 54.60 -41.45 43.42
N VAL A 68 54.34 -42.59 42.78
CA VAL A 68 54.07 -42.74 41.35
C VAL A 68 53.05 -41.69 40.90
N THR A 69 53.43 -40.87 39.92
CA THR A 69 52.55 -39.86 39.34
C THR A 69 51.48 -40.53 38.47
N ASN A 70 50.40 -40.99 39.09
CA ASN A 70 49.13 -41.19 38.41
C ASN A 70 48.55 -39.82 38.02
N GLN A 71 49.16 -39.15 37.04
CA GLN A 71 48.44 -38.15 36.28
C GLN A 71 47.28 -38.87 35.61
N PRO A 72 46.02 -38.44 35.82
CA PRO A 72 44.93 -38.97 35.02
C PRO A 72 45.23 -38.62 33.56
N VAL A 73 45.28 -39.63 32.69
CA VAL A 73 45.35 -39.41 31.26
C VAL A 73 44.10 -38.64 30.88
N ILE A 74 44.25 -37.33 30.65
CA ILE A 74 43.18 -36.49 30.15
C ILE A 74 42.90 -37.01 28.74
N ALA A 75 41.86 -37.83 28.61
CA ALA A 75 41.38 -38.27 27.30
C ALA A 75 41.16 -37.00 26.45
N PRO A 76 41.54 -37.02 25.15
CA PRO A 76 41.34 -35.86 24.30
C PRO A 76 39.87 -35.42 24.40
N PRO A 77 39.59 -34.10 24.50
CA PRO A 77 38.24 -33.62 24.72
C PRO A 77 37.33 -34.22 23.66
N GLN A 78 36.38 -35.05 24.10
CA GLN A 78 35.38 -35.65 23.23
C GLN A 78 34.75 -34.50 22.42
N PRO A 79 34.62 -34.63 21.09
CA PRO A 79 34.06 -33.56 20.27
C PRO A 79 32.72 -33.17 20.87
N VAL A 80 32.54 -31.88 21.15
CA VAL A 80 31.33 -31.37 21.80
C VAL A 80 30.15 -31.64 20.88
N VAL A 81 29.43 -32.73 21.17
CA VAL A 81 28.20 -33.09 20.45
C VAL A 81 27.19 -32.03 20.81
N VAL A 82 27.01 -31.06 19.89
CA VAL A 82 25.95 -30.05 20.00
C VAL A 82 24.65 -30.83 20.15
N PRO A 83 23.88 -30.64 21.25
CA PRO A 83 22.75 -31.50 21.53
C PRO A 83 21.74 -31.42 20.39
N GLU A 84 21.41 -32.59 19.85
CA GLU A 84 20.52 -32.85 18.71
C GLU A 84 19.32 -31.88 18.55
N PRO A 85 18.56 -31.51 19.60
CA PRO A 85 17.49 -30.51 19.49
C PRO A 85 17.91 -29.13 18.94
N VAL A 86 19.14 -28.66 19.15
CA VAL A 86 19.57 -27.31 18.71
C VAL A 86 19.76 -27.25 17.19
N ALA A 87 20.35 -28.29 16.58
CA ALA A 87 20.54 -28.36 15.13
C ALA A 87 19.19 -28.52 14.39
N ALA A 88 18.25 -29.26 14.96
CA ALA A 88 16.89 -29.38 14.44
C ALA A 88 16.17 -28.02 14.46
N LEU A 89 16.26 -27.27 15.57
CA LEU A 89 15.67 -25.93 15.70
C LEU A 89 16.28 -24.91 14.72
N GLN A 90 17.59 -24.95 14.49
CA GLN A 90 18.25 -24.10 13.48
C GLN A 90 17.77 -24.40 12.05
N THR A 91 17.56 -25.69 11.74
CA THR A 91 17.05 -26.13 10.44
C THR A 91 15.61 -25.68 10.21
N GLU A 92 14.74 -25.84 11.21
CA GLU A 92 13.35 -25.34 11.18
C GLU A 92 13.32 -23.81 11.04
N LEU A 93 14.14 -23.07 11.78
CA LEU A 93 14.22 -21.61 11.67
C LEU A 93 14.59 -21.17 10.24
N MET A 94 15.62 -21.77 9.64
CA MET A 94 16.03 -21.48 8.26
C MET A 94 14.91 -21.78 7.25
N LEU A 95 14.16 -22.87 7.44
CA LEU A 95 13.00 -23.19 6.61
C LEU A 95 11.90 -22.12 6.74
N ARG A 96 11.58 -21.70 7.97
CA ARG A 96 10.59 -20.64 8.25
C ARG A 96 10.99 -19.30 7.67
N GLU A 97 12.27 -18.92 7.75
CA GLU A 97 12.79 -17.72 7.09
C GLU A 97 12.65 -17.80 5.57
N GLN A 98 12.89 -18.97 4.97
CA GLN A 98 12.70 -19.18 3.53
C GLN A 98 11.21 -19.12 3.12
N GLU A 99 10.31 -19.70 3.91
CA GLU A 99 8.86 -19.61 3.70
C GLU A 99 8.35 -18.18 3.84
N LEU A 100 8.78 -17.46 4.89
CA LEU A 100 8.46 -16.05 5.10
C LEU A 100 8.98 -15.18 3.95
N ALA A 101 10.19 -15.43 3.45
CA ALA A 101 10.72 -14.73 2.29
C ALA A 101 9.93 -15.00 1.01
N LYS A 102 9.40 -16.21 0.80
CA LYS A 102 8.49 -16.53 -0.31
C LYS A 102 7.15 -15.80 -0.15
N ALA A 103 6.55 -15.85 1.05
CA ALA A 103 5.29 -15.18 1.36
C ALA A 103 5.38 -13.66 1.16
N ASN A 104 6.45 -13.02 1.65
CA ASN A 104 6.66 -11.58 1.51
C ASN A 104 6.79 -11.15 0.03
N ARG A 105 7.43 -11.96 -0.83
CA ARG A 105 7.50 -11.70 -2.28
C ARG A 105 6.11 -11.73 -2.94
N GLU A 106 5.29 -12.71 -2.58
CA GLU A 106 3.92 -12.80 -3.14
C GLU A 106 3.02 -11.69 -2.60
N VAL A 107 3.18 -11.26 -1.34
CA VAL A 107 2.48 -10.08 -0.80
C VAL A 107 2.80 -8.81 -1.59
N GLU A 108 4.08 -8.54 -1.91
CA GLU A 108 4.43 -7.37 -2.74
C GLU A 108 3.89 -7.47 -4.17
N ARG A 109 3.89 -8.67 -4.76
CA ARG A 109 3.26 -8.92 -6.06
C ARG A 109 1.75 -8.65 -6.03
N LEU A 110 1.06 -9.12 -4.99
CA LEU A 110 -0.38 -8.89 -4.81
C LEU A 110 -0.69 -7.41 -4.58
N LYS A 111 0.13 -6.66 -3.83
CA LYS A 111 0.00 -5.21 -3.67
C LYS A 111 0.09 -4.47 -5.01
N ASP A 112 1.02 -4.85 -5.88
CA ASP A 112 1.15 -4.27 -7.23
C ASP A 112 -0.06 -4.59 -8.12
N ILE A 113 -0.58 -5.83 -8.06
CA ILE A 113 -1.82 -6.22 -8.76
C ILE A 113 -3.02 -5.40 -8.25
N VAL A 114 -3.20 -5.28 -6.94
CA VAL A 114 -4.28 -4.48 -6.33
C VAL A 114 -4.19 -3.01 -6.75
N ARG A 115 -2.99 -2.42 -6.74
CA ARG A 115 -2.77 -1.04 -7.23
C ARG A 115 -3.19 -0.91 -8.71
N LYS A 116 -2.76 -1.83 -9.57
CA LYS A 116 -3.11 -1.83 -11.00
C LYS A 116 -4.62 -1.94 -11.23
N ILE A 117 -5.33 -2.76 -10.46
CA ILE A 117 -6.79 -2.86 -10.50
C ILE A 117 -7.43 -1.55 -10.03
N GLN A 118 -6.97 -0.96 -8.93
CA GLN A 118 -7.46 0.35 -8.47
C GLN A 118 -7.22 1.46 -9.50
N ASP A 119 -6.08 1.45 -10.18
CA ASP A 119 -5.72 2.42 -11.24
C ASP A 119 -6.53 2.21 -12.53
N ALA A 120 -6.89 0.97 -12.85
CA ALA A 120 -7.86 0.67 -13.92
C ALA A 120 -9.26 1.19 -13.55
N ASN A 121 -9.77 0.80 -12.37
CA ASN A 121 -11.10 1.20 -11.89
C ASN A 121 -11.27 2.73 -11.81
N ARG A 122 -10.24 3.47 -11.37
CA ARG A 122 -10.29 4.95 -11.38
C ARG A 122 -10.41 5.50 -12.81
N ARG A 123 -9.61 5.01 -13.75
CA ARG A 123 -9.69 5.44 -15.17
C ARG A 123 -11.03 5.08 -15.81
N GLU A 124 -11.55 3.88 -15.57
CA GLU A 124 -12.87 3.46 -16.07
C GLU A 124 -14.00 4.34 -15.51
N SER A 125 -13.96 4.64 -14.21
CA SER A 125 -14.93 5.52 -13.55
C SER A 125 -14.89 6.96 -14.10
N LEU A 126 -13.68 7.50 -14.35
CA LEU A 126 -13.51 8.81 -15.00
C LEU A 126 -14.12 8.81 -16.41
N VAL A 127 -13.77 7.82 -17.24
CA VAL A 127 -14.28 7.68 -18.62
C VAL A 127 -15.80 7.51 -18.62
N PHE A 128 -16.36 6.75 -17.67
CA PHE A 128 -17.80 6.63 -17.48
C PHE A 128 -18.46 8.00 -17.19
N HIS A 129 -17.93 8.76 -16.23
CA HIS A 129 -18.48 10.07 -15.88
C HIS A 129 -18.34 11.11 -17.00
N TYR A 130 -17.21 11.13 -17.70
CA TYR A 130 -17.02 11.93 -18.91
C TYR A 130 -18.05 11.59 -20.01
N ASN A 131 -18.25 10.31 -20.31
CA ASN A 131 -19.21 9.86 -21.32
C ASN A 131 -20.66 10.17 -20.92
N MET A 132 -21.02 10.01 -19.64
CA MET A 132 -22.32 10.44 -19.12
C MET A 132 -22.52 11.96 -19.30
N ALA A 133 -21.50 12.76 -19.03
CA ALA A 133 -21.56 14.21 -19.21
C ALA A 133 -21.75 14.61 -20.68
N ALA A 134 -21.04 13.96 -21.61
CA ALA A 134 -21.22 14.16 -23.04
C ALA A 134 -22.64 13.80 -23.51
N ILE A 135 -23.20 12.68 -23.03
CA ILE A 135 -24.59 12.27 -23.31
C ILE A 135 -25.60 13.25 -22.70
N TYR A 136 -25.40 13.72 -21.47
CA TYR A 136 -26.27 14.73 -20.88
C TYR A 136 -26.21 16.06 -21.64
N ARG A 137 -25.03 16.50 -22.10
CA ARG A 137 -24.88 17.71 -22.91
C ARG A 137 -25.59 17.58 -24.26
N SER A 138 -25.47 16.44 -24.96
CA SER A 138 -26.16 16.23 -26.25
C SER A 138 -27.68 16.17 -26.11
N ASN A 139 -28.19 15.76 -24.94
CA ASN A 139 -29.61 15.79 -24.60
C ASN A 139 -30.07 17.12 -23.96
N MET A 140 -29.23 18.17 -23.99
CA MET A 140 -29.48 19.49 -23.41
C MET A 140 -29.72 19.51 -21.88
N LEU A 141 -29.34 18.43 -21.18
CA LEU A 141 -29.45 18.28 -19.72
C LEU A 141 -28.22 18.88 -19.02
N TYR A 142 -27.94 20.16 -19.30
CA TYR A 142 -26.66 20.82 -19.00
C TYR A 142 -26.20 20.72 -17.54
N LYS A 143 -27.13 20.79 -16.57
CA LYS A 143 -26.77 20.67 -15.14
C LYS A 143 -26.34 19.25 -14.76
N LYS A 144 -26.93 18.22 -15.36
CA LYS A 144 -26.45 16.83 -15.20
C LYS A 144 -25.10 16.61 -15.89
N ALA A 145 -24.84 17.34 -16.98
CA ALA A 145 -23.53 17.34 -17.63
C ALA A 145 -22.45 18.00 -16.75
N GLU A 146 -22.77 19.14 -16.12
CA GLU A 146 -21.91 19.81 -15.12
C GLU A 146 -21.59 18.84 -13.96
N GLU A 147 -22.61 18.24 -13.33
CA GLU A 147 -22.46 17.26 -12.25
C GLU A 147 -21.59 16.05 -12.64
N ALA A 148 -21.75 15.54 -13.87
CA ALA A 148 -20.99 14.40 -14.35
C ALA A 148 -19.52 14.76 -14.71
N TYR A 149 -19.25 15.93 -15.30
CA TYR A 149 -17.88 16.40 -15.49
C TYR A 149 -17.17 16.71 -14.16
N VAL A 150 -17.89 17.26 -13.18
CA VAL A 150 -17.33 17.48 -11.83
C VAL A 150 -16.90 16.16 -11.19
N LYS A 151 -17.72 15.09 -11.29
CA LYS A 151 -17.33 13.75 -10.81
C LYS A 151 -16.11 13.17 -11.53
N ALA A 152 -15.93 13.45 -12.83
CA ALA A 152 -14.71 13.07 -13.53
C ALA A 152 -13.47 13.82 -12.97
N LEU A 153 -13.61 15.12 -12.65
CA LEU A 153 -12.55 15.91 -12.02
C LEU A 153 -12.30 15.56 -10.53
N GLU A 154 -13.28 15.01 -9.82
CA GLU A 154 -13.09 14.45 -8.47
C GLU A 154 -12.18 13.20 -8.52
N ILE A 155 -12.15 12.48 -9.64
CA ILE A 155 -11.31 11.29 -9.86
C ILE A 155 -9.93 11.68 -10.40
N ASP A 156 -9.85 12.58 -11.38
CA ASP A 156 -8.60 13.20 -11.83
C ASP A 156 -8.76 14.74 -12.02
N PRO A 157 -8.31 15.55 -11.06
CA PRO A 157 -8.30 17.01 -11.17
C PRO A 157 -7.32 17.58 -12.23
N ARG A 158 -6.63 16.70 -12.98
CA ARG A 158 -5.66 17.03 -14.02
C ARG A 158 -6.08 16.51 -15.41
N ASP A 159 -7.30 16.02 -15.58
CA ASP A 159 -7.81 15.69 -16.91
C ASP A 159 -8.08 16.98 -17.71
N ALA A 160 -7.21 17.23 -18.69
CA ALA A 160 -7.30 18.40 -19.57
C ALA A 160 -8.56 18.36 -20.45
N GLY A 161 -8.96 17.18 -20.94
CA GLY A 161 -10.13 17.01 -21.81
C GLY A 161 -11.45 17.26 -21.09
N VAL A 162 -11.56 16.85 -19.82
CA VAL A 162 -12.70 17.17 -18.96
C VAL A 162 -12.77 18.67 -18.71
N HIS A 163 -11.64 19.32 -18.38
CA HIS A 163 -11.59 20.77 -18.22
C HIS A 163 -12.01 21.51 -19.50
N TYR A 164 -11.50 21.13 -20.67
CA TYR A 164 -11.88 21.72 -21.95
C TYR A 164 -13.39 21.59 -22.23
N ASN A 165 -13.96 20.39 -22.08
CA ASN A 165 -15.38 20.17 -22.33
C ASN A 165 -16.30 20.87 -21.31
N LEU A 166 -15.88 20.98 -20.05
CA LEU A 166 -16.60 21.73 -19.03
C LEU A 166 -16.52 23.24 -19.27
N ALA A 167 -15.39 23.76 -19.78
CA ALA A 167 -15.27 25.14 -20.22
C ALA A 167 -16.24 25.48 -21.36
N ILE A 168 -16.30 24.61 -22.39
CA ILE A 168 -17.27 24.72 -23.48
C ILE A 168 -18.70 24.69 -22.94
N LEU A 169 -19.04 23.78 -22.03
CA LEU A 169 -20.39 23.70 -21.43
C LEU A 169 -20.78 25.02 -20.73
N TYR A 170 -19.85 25.64 -19.99
CA TYR A 170 -20.10 26.94 -19.35
C TYR A 170 -20.25 28.09 -20.36
N ASP A 171 -19.47 28.09 -21.44
CA ASP A 171 -19.55 29.15 -22.46
C ASP A 171 -20.79 29.01 -23.37
N ASP A 172 -21.03 27.82 -23.90
CA ASP A 172 -22.11 27.56 -24.85
C ASP A 172 -23.47 27.59 -24.18
N ASN A 173 -23.60 26.93 -23.02
CA ASN A 173 -24.90 26.56 -22.48
C ASN A 173 -25.29 27.36 -21.22
N PHE A 174 -24.34 27.69 -20.34
CA PHE A 174 -24.61 28.51 -19.16
C PHE A 174 -24.33 30.01 -19.34
N LYS A 175 -23.58 30.38 -20.39
CA LYS A 175 -23.05 31.74 -20.63
C LYS A 175 -22.20 32.30 -19.47
N ASP A 176 -21.62 31.41 -18.65
CA ASP A 176 -20.74 31.77 -17.54
C ASP A 176 -19.30 31.89 -18.03
N LYS A 177 -18.97 33.06 -18.58
CA LYS A 177 -17.61 33.39 -19.06
C LYS A 177 -16.53 33.25 -17.97
N LYS A 178 -16.87 33.39 -16.68
CA LYS A 178 -15.90 33.27 -15.57
C LYS A 178 -15.51 31.82 -15.33
N LYS A 179 -16.49 30.92 -15.21
CA LYS A 179 -16.23 29.48 -15.09
C LYS A 179 -15.61 28.89 -16.36
N ALA A 180 -16.06 29.34 -17.54
CA ALA A 180 -15.45 28.95 -18.81
C ALA A 180 -13.97 29.33 -18.87
N LYS A 181 -13.63 30.60 -18.54
CA LYS A 181 -12.25 31.08 -18.46
C LYS A 181 -11.38 30.20 -17.54
N TYR A 182 -11.84 29.96 -16.30
CA TYR A 182 -11.10 29.14 -15.34
C TYR A 182 -10.74 27.75 -15.90
N HIS A 183 -11.72 27.05 -16.50
CA HIS A 183 -11.47 25.72 -17.04
C HIS A 183 -10.65 25.72 -18.34
N TYR A 184 -10.76 26.76 -19.16
CA TYR A 184 -9.89 26.95 -20.33
C TYR A 184 -8.44 27.25 -19.94
N GLU A 185 -8.21 28.05 -18.90
CA GLU A 185 -6.86 28.29 -18.35
C GLU A 185 -6.27 26.98 -17.81
N ARG A 186 -7.04 26.21 -17.02
CA ARG A 186 -6.64 24.87 -16.53
C ARG A 186 -6.31 23.89 -17.67
N PHE A 187 -7.07 23.89 -18.75
CA PHE A 187 -6.77 23.08 -19.95
C PHE A 187 -5.42 23.47 -20.56
N LEU A 188 -5.16 24.76 -20.78
CA LEU A 188 -3.89 25.24 -21.33
C LEU A 188 -2.68 24.99 -20.41
N GLU A 189 -2.86 25.02 -19.08
CA GLU A 189 -1.82 24.64 -18.12
C GLU A 189 -1.43 23.15 -18.22
N LEU A 190 -2.39 22.28 -18.53
CA LEU A 190 -2.21 20.82 -18.54
C LEU A 190 -1.79 20.29 -19.91
N ALA A 191 -2.29 20.89 -20.99
CA ALA A 191 -2.07 20.48 -22.37
C ALA A 191 -1.83 21.70 -23.31
N PRO A 192 -0.72 22.46 -23.12
CA PRO A 192 -0.45 23.69 -23.86
C PRO A 192 -0.25 23.49 -25.38
N GLU A 193 0.07 22.26 -25.80
CA GLU A 193 0.32 21.84 -27.18
C GLU A 193 -0.83 21.00 -27.77
N ASP A 194 -1.98 20.94 -27.09
CA ASP A 194 -3.17 20.25 -27.62
C ASP A 194 -3.65 20.90 -28.93
N PRO A 195 -4.15 20.13 -29.93
CA PRO A 195 -4.69 20.68 -31.17
C PRO A 195 -5.76 21.76 -31.01
N ASP A 196 -6.52 21.77 -29.91
CA ASP A 196 -7.53 22.79 -29.60
C ASP A 196 -6.98 23.98 -28.78
N ALA A 197 -5.75 23.91 -28.25
CA ALA A 197 -5.12 24.99 -27.48
C ALA A 197 -5.04 26.34 -28.22
N PRO A 198 -4.79 26.43 -29.55
CA PRO A 198 -4.86 27.70 -30.27
C PRO A 198 -6.24 28.37 -30.19
N LYS A 199 -7.33 27.59 -30.33
CA LYS A 199 -8.72 28.10 -30.26
C LYS A 199 -9.03 28.64 -28.87
N VAL A 200 -8.53 27.97 -27.84
CA VAL A 200 -8.72 28.41 -26.44
C VAL A 200 -7.95 29.70 -26.16
N ARG A 201 -6.72 29.84 -26.68
CA ARG A 201 -5.94 31.09 -26.59
C ARG A 201 -6.61 32.26 -27.32
N GLU A 202 -7.19 32.01 -28.49
CA GLU A 202 -8.01 32.99 -29.23
C GLU A 202 -9.26 33.40 -28.43
N TRP A 203 -10.02 32.42 -27.92
CA TRP A 203 -11.20 32.67 -27.08
C TRP A 203 -10.87 33.51 -25.84
N LEU A 204 -9.80 33.15 -25.11
CA LEU A 204 -9.34 33.88 -23.92
C LEU A 204 -8.95 35.32 -24.25
N SER A 205 -8.41 35.57 -25.45
CA SER A 205 -8.07 36.93 -25.91
C SER A 205 -9.31 37.75 -26.26
N SER A 206 -10.42 37.11 -26.65
CA SER A 206 -11.68 37.78 -27.03
C SER A 206 -12.60 38.19 -25.87
N ILE A 207 -12.28 37.75 -24.64
CA ILE A 207 -13.07 38.02 -23.42
C ILE A 207 -12.37 38.97 -22.43
N LEU A 208 -11.23 39.54 -22.85
CA LEU A 208 -10.46 40.58 -22.14
C LEU A 208 -10.90 41.98 -22.60
#